data_AF-A0A922DEJ9-F1
#
_entry.id   AF-A0A922DEJ9-F1
#
_cell.length_a   1.000
_cell.length_b   1.000
_cell.length_c   1.000
_cell.angle_alpha   90.00
_cell.angle_beta   90.00
_cell.angle_gamma   90.00
#
_symmetry.space_group_name_H-M   'P 1'
#
loop_
_entity.id
_entity.type
_entity.pdbx_description
1 polymer ?
#
loop_
_entity_poly.entity_id
_entity_poly.type
_entity_poly.pdbx_seq_one_letter_code
_entity_poly.pdbx_strand_id
1 'polypeptide(L)'
;MSRAEELWERLVRASLSRERLGTYAYVHPGIGIAGNVPSSLAKNRDLDEILRAADEIQDEDPNISRILCEHAYSLAQNLDPNSEGRGVLQFKTGLMSVIKQKLAKEVGPIDRSQDVARLQEFYKLYREKNNVDKLREEEMKLRESSAFSGNLSELERKTVKRKRLFATLKVIGTVLEQLTKEIPEELKRMMESDTAMTEDLIAYNIIPLDGPSLTNAIVDLPEASLFPFM
;
A
#
# COMPACT_ATOMS: atom_id res chain seq x y z
N MET A 1 50.23 -12.30 -9.03
CA MET A 1 49.22 -12.62 -8.00
C MET A 1 49.28 -14.12 -7.74
N SER A 2 49.10 -14.55 -6.50
CA SER A 2 49.37 -15.95 -6.14
C SER A 2 48.20 -16.85 -6.54
N ARG A 3 48.49 -18.11 -6.93
CA ARG A 3 47.47 -19.11 -7.31
C ARG A 3 46.42 -19.34 -6.20
N ALA A 4 46.78 -19.05 -4.95
CA ALA A 4 45.88 -19.12 -3.80
C ALA A 4 44.81 -18.02 -3.82
N GLU A 5 45.15 -16.81 -4.28
CA GLU A 5 44.21 -15.68 -4.37
C GLU A 5 43.16 -15.92 -5.46
N GLU A 6 43.54 -16.46 -6.62
CA GLU A 6 42.59 -16.80 -7.70
C GLU A 6 41.61 -17.90 -7.28
N LEU A 7 42.08 -18.90 -6.51
CA LEU A 7 41.23 -19.95 -5.97
C LEU A 7 40.27 -19.42 -4.91
N TRP A 8 40.74 -18.49 -4.06
CA TRP A 8 39.93 -17.83 -3.06
C TRP A 8 38.85 -16.95 -3.72
N GLU A 9 39.20 -16.16 -4.74
CA GLU A 9 38.24 -15.37 -5.51
C GLU A 9 37.21 -16.24 -6.24
N ARG A 10 37.61 -17.38 -6.82
CA ARG A 10 36.67 -18.32 -7.44
C ARG A 10 35.71 -18.91 -6.41
N LEU A 11 36.20 -19.24 -5.22
CA LEU A 11 35.37 -19.82 -4.17
C LEU A 11 34.35 -18.80 -3.62
N VAL A 12 34.78 -17.56 -3.43
CA VAL A 12 33.93 -16.44 -2.98
C VAL A 12 32.90 -16.07 -4.06
N ARG A 13 33.29 -16.02 -5.34
CA ARG A 13 32.34 -15.81 -6.43
C ARG A 13 31.35 -16.97 -6.56
N ALA A 14 31.79 -18.20 -6.33
CA ALA A 14 30.92 -19.37 -6.35
C ALA A 14 29.96 -19.41 -5.15
N SER A 15 30.38 -18.97 -3.95
CA SER A 15 29.50 -18.88 -2.79
C SER A 15 28.44 -17.78 -2.97
N LEU A 16 28.83 -16.61 -3.47
CA LEU A 16 27.92 -15.51 -3.81
C LEU A 16 26.95 -15.89 -4.95
N SER A 17 27.38 -16.75 -5.89
CA SER A 17 26.51 -17.26 -6.96
C SER A 17 25.56 -18.35 -6.48
N ARG A 18 25.96 -19.16 -5.49
CA ARG A 18 25.11 -20.18 -4.86
C ARG A 18 24.06 -19.57 -3.94
N GLU A 19 24.35 -18.42 -3.34
CA GLU A 19 23.40 -17.62 -2.55
C GLU A 19 22.30 -16.99 -3.43
N ARG A 20 22.55 -16.82 -4.75
CA ARG A 20 21.53 -16.41 -5.73
C ARG A 20 20.56 -17.52 -6.15
N LEU A 21 20.83 -18.78 -5.82
CA LEU A 21 20.04 -19.94 -6.30
C LEU A 21 19.62 -20.91 -5.17
N GLY A 22 19.93 -20.60 -3.91
CA GLY A 22 19.68 -21.48 -2.76
C GLY A 22 18.76 -20.83 -1.73
N THR A 23 17.56 -21.38 -1.64
CA THR A 23 16.50 -21.17 -0.65
C THR A 23 16.99 -20.83 0.76
N TYR A 24 16.99 -19.54 1.12
CA TYR A 24 16.53 -18.97 2.39
C TYR A 24 16.34 -17.46 2.15
N ALA A 25 15.27 -16.92 2.72
CA ALA A 25 14.75 -15.58 2.46
C ALA A 25 15.80 -14.46 2.62
N TYR A 26 16.40 -14.06 1.50
CA TYR A 26 17.13 -12.81 1.37
C TYR A 26 16.59 -12.06 0.15
N VAL A 27 16.04 -10.88 0.46
CA VAL A 27 15.70 -9.75 -0.42
C VAL A 27 16.08 -9.98 -1.88
N HIS A 28 15.14 -10.54 -2.65
CA HIS A 28 15.16 -10.42 -4.09
C HIS A 28 14.91 -8.95 -4.43
N PRO A 29 15.69 -8.30 -5.31
CA PRO A 29 15.47 -6.91 -5.72
C PRO A 29 14.15 -6.68 -6.51
N GLY A 30 13.29 -7.70 -6.61
CA GLY A 30 12.01 -7.66 -7.31
C GLY A 30 10.84 -8.27 -6.53
N ILE A 31 11.03 -8.66 -5.27
CA ILE A 31 9.92 -9.02 -4.37
C ILE A 31 9.81 -7.88 -3.36
N GLY A 32 8.71 -7.14 -3.44
CA GLY A 32 8.45 -5.97 -2.60
C GLY A 32 8.64 -6.26 -1.12
N ILE A 33 9.24 -5.30 -0.42
CA ILE A 33 9.61 -5.38 0.99
C ILE A 33 8.35 -5.58 1.86
N ALA A 34 7.19 -5.15 1.36
CA ALA A 34 5.88 -5.28 1.99
C ALA A 34 5.46 -6.74 2.30
N GLY A 35 5.99 -7.75 1.61
CA GLY A 35 5.61 -9.15 1.82
C GLY A 35 6.30 -9.86 2.99
N ASN A 36 7.28 -9.21 3.63
CA ASN A 36 8.23 -9.86 4.53
C ASN A 36 8.17 -9.35 5.99
N VAL A 37 7.09 -8.66 6.36
CA VAL A 37 6.92 -8.17 7.73
C VAL A 37 6.66 -9.34 8.68
N PRO A 38 7.48 -9.50 9.73
CA PRO A 38 7.28 -10.55 10.72
C PRO A 38 5.92 -10.42 11.42
N SER A 39 5.27 -11.56 11.68
CA SER A 39 3.94 -11.58 12.32
C SER A 39 3.90 -10.90 13.70
N SER A 40 5.05 -10.81 14.39
CA SER A 40 5.18 -10.06 15.64
C SER A 40 5.01 -8.55 15.46
N LEU A 41 5.38 -8.02 14.29
CA LEU A 41 5.21 -6.61 13.91
C LEU A 41 3.92 -6.36 13.12
N ALA A 42 3.39 -7.37 12.42
CA ALA A 42 2.16 -7.30 11.61
C ALA A 42 0.89 -6.96 12.42
N LYS A 43 0.97 -6.88 13.75
CA LYS A 43 -0.11 -6.33 14.58
C LYS A 43 -0.35 -4.84 14.30
N ASN A 44 0.68 -4.12 13.88
CA ASN A 44 0.56 -2.75 13.41
C ASN A 44 0.37 -2.76 11.88
N ARG A 45 -0.83 -2.39 11.42
CA ARG A 45 -1.18 -2.36 9.99
C ARG A 45 -0.42 -1.27 9.22
N ASP A 46 0.00 -0.21 9.90
CA ASP A 46 0.66 0.94 9.28
C ASP A 46 2.00 0.53 8.67
N LEU A 47 2.74 -0.38 9.32
CA LEU A 47 4.05 -0.83 8.84
C LEU A 47 3.96 -1.51 7.46
N ASP A 48 3.01 -2.43 7.28
CA ASP A 48 2.76 -3.09 5.99
C ASP A 48 2.30 -2.08 4.92
N GLU A 49 1.41 -1.16 5.30
CA GLU A 49 0.90 -0.12 4.39
C GLU A 49 2.01 0.83 3.94
N ILE A 50 2.91 1.24 4.85
CA ILE A 50 4.04 2.11 4.55
C ILE A 50 5.02 1.44 3.58
N LEU A 51 5.39 0.18 3.83
CA LEU A 51 6.30 -0.53 2.94
C LEU A 51 5.69 -0.80 1.57
N ARG A 52 4.39 -1.14 1.54
CA ARG A 52 3.67 -1.30 0.28
C ARG A 52 3.72 0.00 -0.50
N ALA A 53 3.36 1.13 0.10
CA ALA A 53 3.43 2.44 -0.53
C ALA A 53 4.85 2.77 -1.03
N ALA A 54 5.88 2.46 -0.22
CA ALA A 54 7.29 2.68 -0.58
C ALA A 54 7.71 1.90 -1.83
N ASP A 55 7.22 0.67 -2.00
CA ASP A 55 7.47 -0.13 -3.20
C ASP A 55 6.76 0.45 -4.44
N GLU A 56 5.52 0.97 -4.31
CA GLU A 56 4.76 1.50 -5.46
C GLU A 56 5.38 2.80 -5.99
N ILE A 57 5.79 3.69 -5.08
CA ILE A 57 6.38 4.96 -5.46
C ILE A 57 7.85 4.86 -5.82
N GLN A 58 8.49 3.69 -5.63
CA GLN A 58 9.92 3.53 -5.89
C GLN A 58 10.32 3.94 -7.31
N ASP A 59 9.49 3.57 -8.30
CA ASP A 59 9.73 3.88 -9.70
C ASP A 59 9.31 5.32 -10.06
N GLU A 60 8.49 5.95 -9.23
CA GLU A 60 8.03 7.34 -9.42
C GLU A 60 9.00 8.35 -8.79
N ASP A 61 9.35 8.15 -7.52
CA ASP A 61 10.36 8.94 -6.81
C ASP A 61 11.12 8.07 -5.78
N PRO A 62 12.39 7.71 -6.06
CA PRO A 62 13.18 6.89 -5.16
C PRO A 62 13.51 7.59 -3.83
N ASN A 63 13.49 8.93 -3.76
CA ASN A 63 13.73 9.67 -2.53
C ASN A 63 12.54 9.57 -1.58
N ILE A 64 11.31 9.66 -2.10
CA ILE A 64 10.10 9.47 -1.29
C ILE A 64 10.02 8.02 -0.82
N SER A 65 10.29 7.06 -1.69
CA SER A 65 10.39 5.64 -1.32
C SER A 65 11.39 5.42 -0.17
N ARG A 66 12.57 6.07 -0.24
CA ARG A 66 13.55 6.03 0.84
C ARG A 66 12.99 6.61 2.15
N ILE A 67 12.36 7.80 2.10
CA ILE A 67 11.80 8.45 3.31
C ILE A 67 10.76 7.54 3.98
N LEU A 68 9.88 6.89 3.20
CA LEU A 68 8.93 5.92 3.72
C LEU A 68 9.61 4.69 4.34
N CYS A 69 10.67 4.15 3.71
CA CYS A 69 11.45 3.05 4.29
C CYS A 69 12.12 3.44 5.61
N GLU A 70 12.69 4.65 5.72
CA GLU A 70 13.29 5.15 6.95
C GLU A 70 12.25 5.32 8.07
N HIS A 71 11.07 5.79 7.70
CA HIS A 71 9.95 5.90 8.62
C HIS A 71 9.49 4.50 9.10
N ALA A 72 9.30 3.55 8.18
CA ALA A 72 8.98 2.16 8.51
C ALA A 72 10.04 1.50 9.42
N TYR A 73 11.32 1.78 9.19
CA TYR A 73 12.40 1.31 10.04
C TYR A 73 12.29 1.88 11.46
N SER A 74 12.04 3.18 11.58
CA SER A 74 11.85 3.85 12.88
C SER A 74 10.64 3.28 13.62
N LEU A 75 9.54 3.03 12.91
CA LEU A 75 8.35 2.38 13.47
C LEU A 75 8.66 0.95 13.96
N ALA A 76 9.35 0.14 13.16
CA ALA A 76 9.77 -1.19 13.56
C ALA A 76 10.70 -1.19 14.78
N GLN A 77 11.58 -0.18 14.89
CA GLN A 77 12.44 0.02 16.05
C GLN A 77 11.64 0.32 17.31
N ASN A 78 10.63 1.18 17.21
CA ASN A 78 9.77 1.52 18.35
C ASN A 78 8.90 0.34 18.80
N LEU A 79 8.45 -0.51 17.86
CA LEU A 79 7.61 -1.67 18.16
C LEU A 79 8.35 -2.80 18.88
N ASP A 80 9.63 -3.01 18.58
CA ASP A 80 10.44 -4.06 19.22
C ASP A 80 11.93 -3.65 19.32
N PRO A 81 12.31 -2.76 20.25
CA PRO A 81 13.66 -2.21 20.31
C PRO A 81 14.76 -3.27 20.44
N ASN A 82 14.49 -4.35 21.17
CA ASN A 82 15.44 -5.45 21.41
C ASN A 82 15.46 -6.49 20.28
N SER A 83 14.51 -6.42 19.33
CA SER A 83 14.33 -7.38 18.25
C SER A 83 14.13 -8.82 18.74
N GLU A 84 13.36 -8.98 19.81
CA GLU A 84 13.06 -10.26 20.44
C GLU A 84 12.05 -11.09 19.63
N GLY A 85 11.24 -10.42 18.81
CA GLY A 85 10.29 -11.08 17.91
C GLY A 85 10.98 -11.93 16.85
N ARG A 86 10.40 -13.11 16.58
CA ARG A 86 10.92 -14.02 15.55
C ARG A 86 11.03 -13.31 14.20
N GLY A 87 12.24 -13.24 13.64
CA GLY A 87 12.51 -12.63 12.34
C GLY A 87 12.62 -11.10 12.33
N VAL A 88 12.40 -10.42 13.46
CA VAL A 88 12.45 -8.95 13.55
C VAL A 88 13.83 -8.40 13.26
N LEU A 89 14.88 -9.00 13.84
CA LEU A 89 16.26 -8.56 13.61
C LEU A 89 16.65 -8.69 12.12
N GLN A 90 16.25 -9.78 11.48
CA GLN A 90 16.50 -10.02 10.06
C GLN A 90 15.76 -9.00 9.20
N PHE A 91 14.48 -8.76 9.50
CA PHE A 91 13.66 -7.76 8.82
C PHE A 91 14.27 -6.36 8.92
N LYS A 92 14.61 -5.89 10.12
CA LYS A 92 15.24 -4.58 10.34
C LYS A 92 16.57 -4.45 9.61
N THR A 93 17.40 -5.48 9.70
CA THR A 93 18.69 -5.52 9.00
C THR A 93 18.52 -5.45 7.48
N GLY A 94 17.56 -6.19 6.93
CA GLY A 94 17.20 -6.17 5.52
C GLY A 94 16.71 -4.79 5.08
N LEU A 95 15.77 -4.21 5.82
CA LEU A 95 15.23 -2.88 5.55
C LEU A 95 16.32 -1.80 5.61
N MET A 96 17.23 -1.86 6.60
CA MET A 96 18.38 -0.97 6.69
C MET A 96 19.32 -1.10 5.48
N SER A 97 19.54 -2.32 4.98
CA SER A 97 20.32 -2.54 3.76
C SER A 97 19.69 -1.85 2.55
N VAL A 98 18.36 -1.96 2.39
CA VAL A 98 17.63 -1.26 1.32
C VAL A 98 17.78 0.25 1.44
N ILE A 99 17.59 0.80 2.65
CA ILE A 99 17.74 2.25 2.89
C ILE A 99 19.15 2.71 2.49
N LYS A 100 20.20 1.99 2.90
CA LYS A 100 21.58 2.29 2.52
C LYS A 100 21.79 2.25 1.00
N GLN A 101 21.19 1.29 0.31
CA GLN A 101 21.27 1.21 -1.16
C GLN A 101 20.57 2.40 -1.84
N LYS A 102 19.43 2.86 -1.30
CA LYS A 102 18.72 4.04 -1.79
C LYS A 102 19.54 5.31 -1.54
N LEU A 103 20.13 5.45 -0.36
CA LEU A 103 21.02 6.55 0.00
C LEU A 103 22.28 6.63 -0.86
N ALA A 104 22.87 5.49 -1.21
CA ALA A 104 24.05 5.44 -2.07
C ALA A 104 23.80 5.96 -3.50
N LYS A 105 22.53 6.01 -3.93
CA LYS A 105 22.12 6.56 -5.22
C LYS A 105 21.77 8.05 -5.14
N GLU A 106 21.59 8.60 -3.95
CA GLU A 106 21.27 10.00 -3.76
C GLU A 106 22.53 10.87 -3.85
N VAL A 107 22.44 11.95 -4.61
CA VAL A 107 23.55 12.89 -4.78
C VAL A 107 23.27 14.12 -3.91
N GLY A 108 23.81 14.14 -2.70
CA GLY A 108 23.75 15.31 -1.82
C GLY A 108 23.70 14.97 -0.33
N PRO A 109 23.88 15.99 0.54
CA PRO A 109 23.64 15.84 1.96
C PRO A 109 22.15 15.61 2.22
N ILE A 110 21.84 14.66 3.11
CA ILE A 110 20.48 14.36 3.55
C ILE A 110 20.07 15.42 4.56
N ASP A 111 19.06 16.22 4.24
CA ASP A 111 18.45 17.16 5.17
C ASP A 111 17.00 16.77 5.44
N ARG A 112 16.64 16.64 6.72
CA ARG A 112 15.28 16.33 7.16
C ARG A 112 14.28 17.41 6.75
N SER A 113 14.69 18.67 6.71
CA SER A 113 13.84 19.77 6.24
C SER A 113 13.52 19.61 4.75
N GLN A 114 14.51 19.17 3.97
CA GLN A 114 14.34 18.89 2.55
C GLN A 114 13.43 17.67 2.32
N ASP A 115 13.53 16.63 3.15
CA ASP A 115 12.63 15.47 3.08
C ASP A 115 11.16 15.86 3.28
N VAL A 116 10.89 16.74 4.24
CA VAL A 116 9.54 17.27 4.49
C VAL A 116 9.05 18.06 3.29
N ALA A 117 9.87 18.97 2.74
CA ALA A 117 9.50 19.74 1.55
C ALA A 117 9.20 18.84 0.35
N ARG A 118 10.07 17.84 0.10
CA ARG A 118 9.88 16.85 -0.96
C ARG A 118 8.58 16.05 -0.79
N LEU A 119 8.27 15.61 0.44
CA LEU A 119 7.00 14.92 0.72
C LEU A 119 5.78 15.80 0.43
N GLN A 120 5.82 17.08 0.83
CA GLN A 120 4.74 18.03 0.57
C GLN A 120 4.53 18.27 -0.93
N GLU A 121 5.60 18.50 -1.67
CA GLU A 121 5.56 18.71 -3.12
C GLU A 121 5.09 17.44 -3.84
N PHE A 122 5.65 16.29 -3.47
CA PHE A 122 5.27 15.00 -4.05
C PHE A 122 3.79 14.69 -3.82
N TYR A 123 3.26 14.96 -2.63
CA TYR A 123 1.83 14.76 -2.36
C TYR A 123 0.95 15.54 -3.34
N LYS A 124 1.25 16.82 -3.57
CA LYS A 124 0.51 17.68 -4.50
C LYS A 124 0.62 17.17 -5.94
N LEU A 125 1.84 16.87 -6.39
CA LEU A 125 2.10 16.37 -7.75
C LEU A 125 1.46 15.01 -8.00
N TYR A 126 1.50 14.11 -7.02
CA TYR A 126 0.90 12.79 -7.11
C TYR A 126 -0.63 12.88 -7.24
N ARG A 127 -1.25 13.82 -6.52
CA ARG A 127 -2.69 14.11 -6.61
C ARG A 127 -3.09 14.64 -7.99
N GLU A 128 -2.31 15.57 -8.54
CA GLU A 128 -2.54 16.16 -9.85
C GLU A 128 -2.34 15.13 -10.98
N LYS A 129 -1.20 14.44 -10.99
CA LYS A 129 -0.83 13.44 -12.01
C LYS A 129 -1.88 12.34 -12.15
N ASN A 130 -2.42 11.90 -11.03
CA ASN A 130 -3.42 10.84 -11.00
C ASN A 130 -4.86 11.34 -11.13
N ASN A 131 -5.06 12.64 -11.38
CA ASN A 131 -6.37 13.27 -11.56
C ASN A 131 -7.36 12.92 -10.43
N VAL A 132 -6.91 12.98 -9.17
CA VAL A 132 -7.71 12.57 -8.01
C VAL A 132 -9.06 13.28 -7.95
N ASP A 133 -9.09 14.56 -8.32
CA ASP A 133 -10.33 15.35 -8.38
C ASP A 133 -11.31 14.85 -9.45
N LYS A 134 -10.82 14.35 -10.60
CA LYS A 134 -11.68 13.72 -11.62
C LYS A 134 -12.17 12.35 -11.16
N LEU A 135 -11.31 11.57 -10.50
CA LEU A 135 -11.70 10.27 -9.94
C LEU A 135 -12.80 10.40 -8.88
N ARG A 136 -12.79 11.51 -8.14
CA ARG A 136 -13.84 11.89 -7.19
C ARG A 136 -15.17 12.18 -7.89
N GLU A 137 -15.14 12.98 -8.96
CA GLU A 137 -16.34 13.30 -9.73
C GLU A 137 -16.93 12.07 -10.44
N GLU A 138 -16.08 11.19 -10.96
CA GLU A 138 -16.49 9.91 -11.56
C GLU A 138 -17.13 8.96 -10.55
N GLU A 139 -16.66 8.94 -9.30
CA GLU A 139 -17.26 8.14 -8.22
C GLU A 139 -18.66 8.66 -7.86
N MET A 140 -18.82 9.98 -7.69
CA MET A 140 -20.13 10.59 -7.46
C MET A 140 -21.10 10.30 -8.61
N LYS A 141 -20.63 10.38 -9.87
CA LYS A 141 -21.45 10.07 -11.04
C LYS A 141 -21.85 8.60 -11.11
N LEU A 142 -20.94 7.67 -10.80
CA LEU A 142 -21.25 6.24 -10.75
C LEU A 142 -22.31 5.91 -9.67
N ARG A 143 -22.26 6.63 -8.54
CA ARG A 143 -23.26 6.52 -7.47
C ARG A 143 -24.64 7.01 -7.94
N GLU A 144 -24.69 8.08 -8.71
CA GLU A 144 -25.94 8.61 -9.29
C GLU A 144 -26.47 7.72 -10.43
N SER A 145 -25.58 7.16 -11.24
CA SER A 145 -25.92 6.33 -12.38
C SER A 145 -25.93 4.84 -12.01
N SER A 146 -26.71 4.42 -11.02
CA SER A 146 -26.94 2.99 -10.68
C SER A 146 -27.53 2.24 -11.89
N ALA A 147 -26.69 1.97 -12.87
CA ALA A 147 -27.00 1.46 -14.18
C ALA A 147 -25.82 0.56 -14.56
N PHE A 148 -26.11 -0.72 -14.40
CA PHE A 148 -25.31 -1.88 -14.74
C PHE A 148 -24.44 -1.65 -16.00
N SER A 149 -23.17 -1.31 -15.79
CA SER A 149 -22.19 -1.24 -16.87
C SER A 149 -21.65 -2.65 -17.08
N GLY A 150 -21.84 -3.20 -18.29
CA GLY A 150 -21.47 -4.57 -18.68
C GLY A 150 -19.98 -4.92 -18.61
N ASN A 151 -19.12 -4.00 -18.14
CA ASN A 151 -17.68 -4.19 -18.00
C ASN A 151 -17.25 -4.25 -16.51
N LEU A 152 -17.89 -5.12 -15.72
CA LEU A 152 -17.59 -5.31 -14.29
C LEU A 152 -16.08 -5.48 -14.02
N SER A 153 -15.37 -6.24 -14.86
CA SER A 153 -13.92 -6.45 -14.73
C SER A 153 -13.09 -5.16 -14.93
N GLU A 154 -13.49 -4.27 -15.84
CA GLU A 154 -12.81 -2.99 -16.01
C GLU A 154 -13.10 -2.05 -14.84
N LEU A 155 -14.32 -2.08 -14.33
CA LEU A 155 -14.73 -1.31 -13.15
C LEU A 155 -13.98 -1.77 -11.91
N GLU A 156 -13.87 -3.07 -11.67
CA GLU A 156 -13.07 -3.65 -10.59
C GLU A 156 -11.61 -3.22 -10.68
N ARG A 157 -10.98 -3.32 -11.86
CA ARG A 157 -9.60 -2.87 -12.08
C ARG A 157 -9.42 -1.38 -11.78
N LYS A 158 -10.38 -0.54 -12.19
CA LYS A 158 -10.37 0.91 -11.89
C LYS A 158 -10.55 1.17 -10.40
N THR A 159 -11.45 0.47 -9.74
CA THR A 159 -11.69 0.59 -8.29
C THR A 159 -10.48 0.15 -7.48
N VAL A 160 -9.83 -0.96 -7.84
CA VAL A 160 -8.59 -1.42 -7.19
C VAL A 160 -7.47 -0.41 -7.36
N LYS A 161 -7.27 0.13 -8.57
CA LYS A 161 -6.28 1.19 -8.81
C LYS A 161 -6.57 2.45 -7.98
N ARG A 162 -7.85 2.86 -7.89
CA ARG A 162 -8.28 4.00 -7.08
C ARG A 162 -8.00 3.76 -5.59
N LYS A 163 -8.39 2.59 -5.06
CA LYS A 163 -8.12 2.20 -3.67
C LYS A 163 -6.62 2.21 -3.36
N ARG A 164 -5.81 1.69 -4.28
CA ARG A 164 -4.35 1.70 -4.15
C ARG A 164 -3.82 3.12 -4.05
N LEU A 165 -4.22 4.00 -4.96
CA LEU A 165 -3.81 5.41 -4.96
C LEU A 165 -4.14 6.13 -3.65
N PHE A 166 -5.38 5.98 -3.16
CA PHE A 166 -5.80 6.65 -1.93
C PHE A 166 -5.07 6.07 -0.71
N ALA A 167 -4.77 4.77 -0.71
CA ALA A 167 -3.93 4.17 0.31
C ALA A 167 -2.50 4.76 0.30
N THR A 168 -1.90 4.96 -0.89
CA THR A 168 -0.59 5.61 -1.01
C THR A 168 -0.62 7.05 -0.48
N LEU A 169 -1.64 7.84 -0.87
CA LEU A 169 -1.82 9.22 -0.40
C LEU A 169 -2.00 9.28 1.12
N LYS A 170 -2.82 8.39 1.69
CA LYS A 170 -3.01 8.28 3.13
C LYS A 170 -1.69 8.04 3.85
N VAL A 171 -0.89 7.07 3.38
CA VAL A 171 0.42 6.78 3.97
C VAL A 171 1.35 8.00 3.92
N ILE A 172 1.47 8.66 2.76
CA ILE A 172 2.33 9.83 2.60
C ILE A 172 1.86 10.94 3.56
N GLY A 173 0.56 11.16 3.67
CA GLY A 173 -0.04 12.11 4.59
C GLY A 173 0.29 11.81 6.05
N THR A 174 0.10 10.56 6.49
CA THR A 174 0.40 10.14 7.88
C THR A 174 1.88 10.30 8.20
N VAL A 175 2.78 9.90 7.29
CA VAL A 175 4.23 10.07 7.49
C VAL A 175 4.58 11.56 7.55
N LEU A 176 3.96 12.40 6.73
CA LEU A 176 4.17 13.85 6.76
C LEU A 176 3.76 14.46 8.10
N GLU A 177 2.60 14.09 8.64
CA GLU A 177 2.11 14.54 9.97
C GLU A 177 3.03 14.11 11.13
N GLN A 178 3.71 12.97 10.98
CA GLN A 178 4.65 12.49 11.98
C GLN A 178 6.02 13.16 11.88
N LEU A 179 6.40 13.65 10.70
CA LEU A 179 7.68 14.33 10.47
C LEU A 179 7.63 15.83 10.72
N THR A 180 6.48 16.49 10.55
CA THR A 180 6.34 17.93 10.80
C THR A 180 5.00 18.30 11.42
N LYS A 181 5.01 19.30 12.31
CA LYS A 181 3.80 19.93 12.86
C LYS A 181 3.29 21.10 12.01
N GLU A 182 4.14 21.60 11.11
CA GLU A 182 3.87 22.77 10.29
C GLU A 182 3.49 22.32 8.88
N ILE A 183 2.26 21.83 8.73
CA ILE A 183 1.67 21.50 7.44
C ILE A 183 0.83 22.69 6.97
N PRO A 184 1.03 23.20 5.74
CA PRO A 184 0.18 24.25 5.19
C PRO A 184 -1.31 23.84 5.25
N GLU A 185 -2.19 24.73 5.70
CA GLU A 185 -3.61 24.40 5.89
C GLU A 185 -4.28 23.86 4.62
N GLU A 186 -3.89 24.37 3.45
CA GLU A 186 -4.39 23.87 2.16
C GLU A 186 -4.11 22.38 1.99
N LEU A 187 -2.87 21.96 2.28
CA LEU A 187 -2.45 20.56 2.18
C LEU A 187 -3.18 19.70 3.20
N LYS A 188 -3.37 20.20 4.42
CA LYS A 188 -4.14 19.51 5.45
C LYS A 188 -5.60 19.28 5.02
N ARG A 189 -6.25 20.29 4.42
CA ARG A 189 -7.62 20.15 3.88
C ARG A 189 -7.69 19.11 2.75
N MET A 190 -6.68 19.05 1.88
CA MET A 190 -6.59 18.02 0.84
C MET A 190 -6.49 16.62 1.46
N MET A 191 -5.63 16.45 2.47
CA MET A 191 -5.46 15.18 3.18
C MET A 191 -6.73 14.71 3.88
N GLU A 192 -7.46 15.62 4.54
CA GLU A 192 -8.74 15.32 5.18
C GLU A 192 -9.79 14.88 4.15
N SER A 193 -9.89 15.56 3.01
CA SER A 193 -10.79 15.20 1.92
C SER A 193 -10.47 13.83 1.30
N ASP A 194 -9.19 13.55 1.07
CA ASP A 194 -8.74 12.29 0.46
C ASP A 194 -8.91 11.11 1.45
N THR A 195 -8.81 11.37 2.76
CA THR A 195 -9.11 10.39 3.81
C THR A 195 -10.60 10.04 3.86
N ALA A 196 -11.48 11.04 3.82
CA ALA A 196 -12.93 10.80 3.77
C ALA A 196 -13.33 9.94 2.57
N MET A 197 -12.73 10.20 1.40
CA MET A 197 -12.94 9.39 0.19
C MET A 197 -12.44 7.94 0.35
N THR A 198 -11.34 7.74 1.07
CA THR A 198 -10.82 6.40 1.35
C THR A 198 -11.81 5.59 2.19
N GLU A 199 -12.40 6.22 3.21
CA GLU A 199 -13.40 5.60 4.08
C GLU A 199 -14.68 5.23 3.29
N ASP A 200 -15.14 6.14 2.43
CA ASP A 200 -16.28 5.89 1.53
C ASP A 200 -16.01 4.71 0.58
N LEU A 201 -14.79 4.57 0.04
CA LEU A 201 -14.41 3.44 -0.82
C LEU A 201 -14.32 2.09 -0.07
N ILE A 202 -14.09 2.11 1.25
CA ILE A 202 -14.05 0.91 2.11
C ILE A 202 -15.47 0.48 2.51
N ALA A 203 -16.39 1.43 2.68
CA ALA A 203 -17.77 1.19 3.12
C ALA A 203 -18.60 0.34 2.12
N TYR A 204 -18.20 0.26 0.85
CA TYR A 204 -18.89 -0.53 -0.19
C TYR A 204 -18.28 -1.92 -0.43
N ASN A 205 -17.98 -2.67 0.63
CA ASN A 205 -18.00 -4.14 0.52
C ASN A 205 -19.47 -4.59 0.43
N ILE A 206 -20.11 -4.33 -0.71
CA ILE A 206 -21.43 -4.87 -1.01
C ILE A 206 -21.26 -6.37 -1.19
N ILE A 207 -21.96 -7.12 -0.34
CA ILE A 207 -22.13 -8.57 -0.40
C ILE A 207 -22.47 -8.96 -1.85
N PRO A 208 -21.91 -10.04 -2.42
CA PRO A 208 -22.32 -10.52 -3.73
C PRO A 208 -23.84 -10.73 -3.75
N LEU A 209 -24.55 -10.07 -4.67
CA LEU A 209 -25.96 -10.34 -4.96
C LEU A 209 -26.14 -11.65 -5.76
N ASP A 210 -25.20 -12.60 -5.63
CA ASP A 210 -25.32 -13.97 -6.12
C ASP A 210 -25.97 -14.87 -5.05
N GLY A 211 -26.98 -14.34 -4.37
CA GLY A 211 -28.02 -15.21 -3.83
C GLY A 211 -28.89 -15.66 -5.01
N PRO A 212 -29.14 -16.95 -5.22
CA PRO A 212 -30.03 -17.38 -6.29
C PRO A 212 -31.34 -16.63 -6.14
N SER A 213 -31.72 -15.89 -7.18
CA SER A 213 -32.99 -15.22 -7.31
C SER A 213 -34.10 -16.27 -7.26
N LEU A 214 -34.54 -16.62 -6.05
CA LEU A 214 -35.85 -17.18 -5.84
C LEU A 214 -36.82 -16.04 -6.15
N THR A 215 -37.21 -15.98 -7.42
CA THR A 215 -38.45 -15.35 -7.84
C THR A 215 -39.55 -15.93 -6.97
N ASN A 216 -39.91 -15.23 -5.89
CA ASN A 216 -41.21 -15.42 -5.27
C ASN A 216 -42.21 -14.90 -6.30
N ALA A 217 -42.63 -15.81 -7.18
CA ALA A 217 -43.84 -15.65 -7.93
C ALA A 217 -44.94 -15.36 -6.92
N ILE A 218 -45.47 -14.14 -6.97
CA ILE A 218 -46.72 -13.79 -6.32
C ILE A 218 -47.76 -14.69 -6.98
N VAL A 219 -48.09 -15.79 -6.32
CA VAL A 219 -49.27 -16.57 -6.65
C VAL A 219 -50.39 -15.95 -5.84
N ASP A 220 -51.16 -15.11 -6.52
CA ASP A 220 -52.47 -14.64 -6.07
C ASP A 220 -53.28 -15.85 -5.56
N LEU A 221 -53.63 -15.82 -4.28
CA LEU A 221 -54.60 -16.73 -3.69
C LEU A 221 -55.99 -16.20 -4.05
N PRO A 222 -56.83 -16.96 -4.80
CA PRO A 222 -58.19 -16.54 -5.03
C PRO A 222 -59.02 -16.75 -3.76
N GLU A 223 -59.67 -15.67 -3.30
CA GLU A 223 -60.77 -15.70 -2.34
C GLU A 223 -62.04 -16.35 -2.95
N ALA A 224 -62.95 -16.74 -2.04
CA ALA A 224 -64.31 -17.30 -2.23
C ALA A 224 -64.39 -18.84 -2.18
N SER A 225 -65.32 -19.48 -1.46
CA SER A 225 -66.68 -19.06 -1.03
C SER A 225 -67.24 -19.94 0.10
N LEU A 226 -68.11 -19.33 0.92
CA LEU A 226 -69.04 -19.94 1.88
C LEU A 226 -69.87 -21.12 1.31
N PHE A 227 -70.07 -22.16 2.15
CA PHE A 227 -71.26 -23.04 2.39
C PHE A 227 -71.98 -23.75 1.20
N PRO A 228 -72.68 -24.91 1.34
CA PRO A 228 -73.52 -25.29 2.48
C PRO A 228 -73.51 -26.77 2.95
N PHE A 229 -74.17 -26.95 4.11
CA PHE A 229 -74.77 -28.15 4.73
C PHE A 229 -74.82 -29.46 3.95
N MET A 230 -74.50 -30.56 4.65
CA MET A 230 -75.45 -31.65 4.92
C MET A 230 -75.17 -32.29 6.28
#